data_AF-A0A967K0Z1-F1
#
_entry.id   AF-A0A967K0Z1-F1
#
_cell.length_a   1.000
_cell.length_b   1.000
_cell.length_c   1.000
_cell.angle_alpha   90.00
_cell.angle_beta   90.00
_cell.angle_gamma   90.00
#
_symmetry.space_group_name_H-M   'P 1'
#
loop_
_entity.id
_entity.type
_entity.pdbx_description
1 polymer ?
#
loop_
_entity_poly.entity_id
_entity_poly.type
_entity_poly.pdbx_seq_one_letter_code
_entity_poly.pdbx_strand_id
1 'polypeptide(L)'
;DDARVFVGGFDRPNIRYQVKPKENAREQLARFLESEHRGDAGIVYCLSRRSVDETAAWLCARGWTALPYHAGMDDRDRRSNQERFITEEG
;
A
#
# COMPACT_ATOMS: atom_id res chain seq x y z
N ASP A 1 32.73 -9.67 24.52
CA ASP A 1 32.44 -9.29 23.13
C ASP A 1 32.34 -10.49 22.19
N ASP A 2 31.53 -11.51 22.51
CA ASP A 2 31.24 -12.63 21.58
C ASP A 2 29.82 -13.15 21.80
N ALA A 3 28.83 -12.37 21.38
CA ALA A 3 27.44 -12.80 21.40
C ALA A 3 27.15 -13.65 20.15
N ARG A 4 26.47 -14.79 20.35
CA ARG A 4 26.02 -15.65 19.24
C ARG A 4 24.95 -14.93 18.42
N VAL A 5 25.19 -14.79 17.12
CA VAL A 5 24.23 -14.24 16.15
C VAL A 5 23.50 -15.37 15.46
N PHE A 6 22.17 -15.30 15.44
CA PHE A 6 21.32 -16.21 14.68
C PHE A 6 20.57 -15.42 13.63
N VAL A 7 20.57 -15.92 12.40
CA VAL A 7 19.84 -15.34 11.28
C VAL A 7 18.70 -16.29 10.93
N GLY A 8 17.46 -15.79 11.05
CA GLY A 8 16.27 -16.52 10.65
C GLY A 8 16.06 -16.53 9.13
N GLY A 9 15.10 -17.33 8.67
CA GLY A 9 14.70 -17.34 7.27
C GLY A 9 14.04 -16.02 6.85
N PHE A 10 14.48 -15.47 5.72
CA PHE A 10 13.87 -14.29 5.10
C PHE A 10 12.79 -14.66 4.06
N ASP A 11 12.76 -15.92 3.65
CA ASP A 11 11.87 -16.37 2.58
C ASP A 11 10.40 -16.33 3.03
N ARG A 12 9.57 -15.86 2.11
CA ARG A 12 8.13 -15.81 2.22
C ARG A 12 7.58 -16.45 0.95
N PRO A 13 7.50 -17.79 0.88
CA PRO A 13 7.12 -18.49 -0.34
C PRO A 13 5.70 -18.14 -0.82
N ASN A 14 4.89 -17.53 0.06
CA ASN A 14 3.55 -17.04 -0.24
C ASN A 14 3.53 -15.61 -0.84
N ILE A 15 4.67 -14.92 -0.96
CA ILE A 15 4.78 -13.57 -1.52
C ILE A 15 5.47 -13.64 -2.88
N ARG A 16 4.75 -13.26 -3.94
CA ARG A 16 5.31 -13.16 -5.29
C ARG A 16 5.89 -11.76 -5.52
N TYR A 17 7.18 -11.70 -5.84
CA TYR A 17 7.85 -10.46 -6.23
C TYR A 17 7.67 -10.21 -7.73
N GLN A 18 7.19 -9.03 -8.10
CA GLN A 18 7.13 -8.56 -9.48
C GLN A 18 7.74 -7.16 -9.58
N VAL A 19 8.55 -6.92 -10.61
CA VAL A 19 9.12 -5.61 -10.92
C VAL A 19 8.82 -5.28 -12.36
N LYS A 20 8.22 -4.12 -12.61
CA LYS A 20 7.87 -3.63 -13.95
C LYS A 20 8.46 -2.22 -14.14
N PRO A 21 9.04 -1.90 -15.31
CA PRO A 21 9.43 -0.53 -15.65
C PRO A 21 8.23 0.42 -15.58
N LYS A 22 8.46 1.63 -15.04
CA LYS A 22 7.40 2.64 -14.90
C LYS A 22 7.16 3.32 -16.24
N GLU A 23 5.95 3.16 -16.76
CA GLU A 23 5.45 3.87 -17.93
C GLU A 23 3.98 4.20 -17.68
N ASN A 24 3.67 5.48 -17.48
CA ASN A 24 2.36 5.92 -17.01
C ASN A 24 1.91 5.14 -15.74
N ALA A 25 2.64 5.34 -14.65
CA ALA A 25 2.59 4.50 -13.46
C ALA A 25 1.19 4.39 -12.81
N ARG A 26 0.37 5.45 -12.88
CA ARG A 26 -1.00 5.43 -12.34
C ARG A 26 -1.87 4.44 -13.11
N GLU A 27 -1.82 4.48 -14.44
CA GLU A 27 -2.56 3.58 -15.31
C GLU A 27 -2.05 2.14 -15.21
N GLN A 28 -0.75 1.94 -15.03
CA GLN A 28 -0.20 0.62 -14.70
C GLN A 28 -0.74 0.10 -13.36
N LEU A 29 -0.78 0.94 -12.33
CA LEU A 29 -1.35 0.59 -11.03
C LEU A 29 -2.83 0.22 -11.16
N ALA A 30 -3.65 1.04 -11.82
CA ALA A 30 -5.07 0.73 -11.94
C ALA A 30 -5.32 -0.56 -12.72
N ARG A 31 -4.58 -0.82 -13.81
CA ARG A 31 -4.68 -2.10 -14.51
C ARG A 31 -4.34 -3.27 -13.59
N PHE A 32 -3.26 -3.17 -12.82
CA PHE A 32 -2.86 -4.19 -11.85
C PHE A 32 -3.97 -4.47 -10.81
N LEU A 33 -4.52 -3.41 -10.21
CA LEU A 33 -5.61 -3.54 -9.24
C LEU A 33 -6.87 -4.15 -9.87
N GLU A 34 -7.25 -3.70 -11.06
CA GLU A 34 -8.44 -4.19 -11.77
C GLU A 34 -8.31 -5.65 -12.22
N SER A 35 -7.14 -6.08 -12.69
CA SER A 35 -6.94 -7.43 -13.24
C SER A 35 -6.58 -8.48 -12.20
N GLU A 36 -5.91 -8.11 -11.11
CA GLU A 36 -5.34 -9.08 -10.16
C GLU A 36 -5.96 -9.00 -8.76
N HIS A 37 -6.55 -7.86 -8.34
CA HIS A 37 -6.83 -7.58 -6.93
C HIS A 37 -8.18 -6.87 -6.69
N ARG A 38 -9.19 -7.20 -7.48
CA ARG A 38 -10.54 -6.66 -7.26
C ARG A 38 -11.14 -7.27 -6.00
N GLY A 39 -11.42 -6.43 -4.99
CA GLY A 39 -11.94 -6.87 -3.69
C GLY A 39 -10.86 -7.32 -2.70
N ASP A 40 -9.58 -7.11 -3.01
CA ASP A 40 -8.48 -7.41 -2.10
C ASP A 40 -8.04 -6.16 -1.34
N ALA A 41 -7.63 -6.33 -0.09
CA ALA A 41 -6.92 -5.31 0.66
C ALA A 41 -5.44 -5.21 0.21
N GLY A 42 -4.92 -3.99 0.08
CA GLY A 42 -3.55 -3.75 -0.38
C GLY A 42 -2.93 -2.45 0.12
N ILE A 43 -1.60 -2.37 0.06
CA ILE A 43 -0.82 -1.17 0.45
C ILE A 43 -0.07 -0.64 -0.78
N VAL A 44 -0.28 0.64 -1.09
CA VAL A 44 0.46 1.36 -2.14
C VAL A 44 1.44 2.33 -1.49
N TYR A 45 2.74 2.06 -1.63
CA TYR A 45 3.78 2.96 -1.13
C TYR A 45 4.12 4.07 -2.13
N CYS A 46 4.23 5.30 -1.64
CA CYS A 46 4.69 6.45 -2.41
C CYS A 46 5.85 7.17 -1.70
N LEU A 47 6.63 7.96 -2.45
CA LEU A 47 7.86 8.59 -1.92
C LEU A 47 7.60 9.83 -1.06
N SER A 48 6.53 10.59 -1.32
CA SER A 48 6.23 11.84 -0.64
C SER A 48 4.79 11.88 -0.11
N ARG A 49 4.55 12.69 0.93
CA ARG A 49 3.20 12.92 1.49
C ARG A 49 2.22 13.36 0.40
N ARG A 50 2.62 14.34 -0.41
CA ARG A 50 1.85 14.81 -1.57
C ARG A 50 1.48 13.67 -2.53
N SER A 51 2.44 12.79 -2.86
CA SER A 51 2.14 11.67 -3.76
C SER A 51 1.19 10.63 -3.15
N VAL A 52 1.17 10.48 -1.83
CA VAL A 52 0.18 9.63 -1.13
C VAL A 52 -1.21 10.23 -1.29
N ASP A 53 -1.38 11.51 -0.95
CA ASP A 53 -2.68 12.20 -1.02
C ASP A 53 -3.24 12.21 -2.45
N GLU A 54 -2.41 12.56 -3.44
CA GLU A 54 -2.83 12.59 -4.84
C GLU A 54 -3.18 11.20 -5.38
N THR A 55 -2.47 10.15 -4.95
CA THR A 55 -2.75 8.77 -5.39
C THR A 55 -4.04 8.24 -4.77
N ALA A 56 -4.26 8.48 -3.47
CA ALA A 56 -5.49 8.09 -2.79
C ALA A 56 -6.71 8.79 -3.42
N ALA A 57 -6.63 10.11 -3.61
CA ALA A 57 -7.71 10.88 -4.26
C ALA A 57 -8.00 10.39 -5.68
N TRP A 58 -6.96 10.08 -6.46
CA TRP A 58 -7.11 9.55 -7.82
C TRP A 58 -7.75 8.16 -7.87
N LEU A 59 -7.40 7.26 -6.94
CA LEU A 59 -8.03 5.95 -6.81
C LEU A 59 -9.51 6.08 -6.40
N CYS A 60 -9.82 6.96 -5.43
CA CYS A 60 -11.19 7.26 -5.03
C CYS A 60 -12.04 7.79 -6.18
N ALA A 61 -11.48 8.68 -7.03
CA ALA A 61 -12.17 9.17 -8.23
C ALA A 61 -12.49 8.07 -9.25
N ARG A 62 -11.81 6.91 -9.16
CA ARG A 62 -12.05 5.71 -9.98
C ARG A 62 -12.92 4.66 -9.28
N GLY A 63 -13.47 4.97 -8.12
CA GLY A 63 -14.37 4.09 -7.36
C GLY A 63 -13.68 3.07 -6.46
N TRP A 64 -12.38 3.24 -6.18
CA TRP A 64 -11.67 2.43 -5.18
C TRP A 64 -11.78 3.06 -3.79
N THR A 65 -11.92 2.24 -2.75
CA THR A 65 -11.73 2.70 -1.37
C THR A 65 -10.23 2.86 -1.11
N ALA A 66 -9.73 4.10 -1.11
CA ALA A 66 -8.31 4.39 -0.85
C ALA A 66 -8.16 5.42 0.27
N LEU A 67 -7.32 5.11 1.25
CA LEU A 67 -7.10 5.91 2.45
C LEU A 67 -5.65 6.41 2.49
N PRO A 68 -5.37 7.72 2.51
CA PRO A 68 -4.01 8.21 2.69
C PRO A 68 -3.51 7.88 4.10
N TYR A 69 -2.20 7.62 4.22
CA TYR A 69 -1.56 7.38 5.51
C TYR A 69 -0.13 7.94 5.52
N HIS A 70 0.12 8.97 6.32
CA HIS A 70 1.47 9.51 6.53
C HIS A 70 1.58 10.36 7.80
N ALA A 71 2.81 10.63 8.24
CA ALA A 71 3.11 11.37 9.47
C ALA A 71 2.62 12.83 9.50
N GLY A 72 2.21 13.41 8.37
CA GLY A 72 1.62 14.75 8.31
C GLY A 72 0.11 14.83 8.56
N MET A 73 -0.56 13.69 8.78
CA MET A 73 -2.00 13.66 9.08
C MET A 73 -2.26 13.97 10.55
N ASP A 74 -3.49 14.42 10.84
CA ASP A 74 -4.00 14.46 12.20
C ASP A 74 -4.02 13.05 12.82
N ASP A 75 -3.71 12.95 14.12
CA ASP A 75 -3.62 11.67 14.82
C ASP A 75 -4.97 10.95 14.89
N ARG A 76 -6.10 11.66 14.86
CA ARG A 76 -7.43 11.06 14.77
C ARG A 76 -7.64 10.41 13.41
N ASP A 77 -7.36 11.14 12.33
CA ASP A 77 -7.54 10.65 10.96
C ASP A 77 -6.60 9.47 10.67
N ARG A 78 -5.35 9.56 11.14
CA ARG A 78 -4.37 8.48 11.01
C ARG A 78 -4.84 7.20 11.71
N ARG A 79 -5.36 7.30 12.93
CA ARG A 79 -5.92 6.16 13.68
C ARG A 79 -7.16 5.59 12.99
N SER A 80 -8.07 6.45 12.56
CA SER A 80 -9.28 6.05 11.84
C SER A 80 -8.93 5.26 10.58
N ASN A 81 -7.99 5.74 9.76
CA ASN A 81 -7.59 5.04 8.54
C ASN A 81 -6.91 3.70 8.83
N GLN A 82 -6.10 3.61 9.89
CA GLN A 82 -5.50 2.35 10.31
C GLN A 82 -6.55 1.33 10.77
N GLU A 83 -7.52 1.76 11.58
CA GLU A 83 -8.58 0.88 12.09
C GLU A 83 -9.45 0.35 10.95
N ARG A 84 -9.82 1.23 10.01
CA ARG A 84 -10.54 0.83 8.80
C ARG A 84 -9.78 -0.21 7.98
N PHE A 85 -8.48 -0.02 7.77
CA PHE A 85 -7.66 -1.00 7.03
C PHE A 85 -7.55 -2.37 7.72
N ILE A 86 -7.63 -2.42 9.06
CA ILE A 86 -7.57 -3.68 9.83
C ILE A 86 -8.93 -4.38 9.88
N THR A 87 -10.03 -3.63 9.84
CA THR A 87 -11.37 -4.14 10.17
C THR A 87 -12.30 -4.26 8.97
N GLU A 88 -12.14 -3.43 7.93
CA GLU A 88 -12.94 -3.49 6.71
C GLU A 88 -12.36 -4.51 5.73
N GLU A 89 -13.22 -5.22 5.01
CA GLU A 89 -12.83 -6.05 3.88
C GLU A 89 -12.49 -5.19 2.65
N GLY A 90 -11.72 -5.77 1.72
CA GLY A 90 -11.30 -5.14 0.47
C GLY A 90 -12.37 -5.10 -0.61
#